data_AF-A0AAV5GMN0-F1
#
_entry.id   AF-A0AAV5GMN0-F1
#
_cell.length_a   1.000
_cell.length_b   1.000
_cell.length_c   1.000
_cell.angle_alpha   90.00
_cell.angle_beta   90.00
_cell.angle_gamma   90.00
#
_symmetry.space_group_name_H-M   'P 1'
#
loop_
_entity.id
_entity.type
_entity.pdbx_description
1 polymer ?
#
loop_
_entity_poly.entity_id
_entity_poly.type
_entity_poly.pdbx_seq_one_letter_code
_entity_poly.pdbx_strand_id
1 'polypeptide(L)'
;MEVQPLAPLEPLAENPKLRAQRGGGSSNTAAAQAQSGQNSRRASHSGSGRPDPLSTITHASASRIGPGVIPTGLKVVAHDQLSPEDKAKRLAAYAAVDEHVKDHHKVLGIGYIPTGFQSKELIVKAGLNLGDVDQFPTIDVTIDGADEVDDELNAIKGGGACQLREKVLAEAATHFIIVADSRKDSKVLGTNWKQGVPIEVAPFAWAKVFVNLQKMGCEKPLLRMGKMKAGPVVTDNGNFVIDAVFSESYMRDPAELLHRIKMLTGVLEVGLFTGMAEAAYFGYPDGTVMARWQDGRRHTVDASEGLAIAAKGEKV
;
A
#
# COMPACT_ATOMS: atom_id res chain seq x y z
N MET A 1 -9.51 -6.48 36.27
CA MET A 1 -10.48 -5.39 36.03
C MET A 1 -11.19 -5.73 34.74
N GLU A 2 -12.49 -6.01 34.84
CA GLU A 2 -13.36 -6.51 33.77
C GLU A 2 -13.50 -5.51 32.62
N VAL A 3 -13.49 -6.03 31.40
CA VAL A 3 -13.83 -5.31 30.17
C VAL A 3 -15.30 -5.64 29.85
N GLN A 4 -16.16 -4.63 29.78
CA GLN A 4 -17.56 -4.80 29.40
C GLN A 4 -17.70 -5.20 27.91
N PRO A 5 -18.67 -6.05 27.53
CA PRO A 5 -18.94 -6.37 26.13
C PRO A 5 -19.68 -5.23 25.41
N LEU A 6 -19.29 -4.96 24.15
CA LEU A 6 -19.95 -4.03 23.22
C LEU A 6 -21.33 -4.57 22.80
N ALA A 7 -22.32 -3.68 22.71
CA ALA A 7 -23.69 -3.98 22.29
C ALA A 7 -23.77 -4.37 20.79
N PRO A 8 -24.78 -5.15 20.36
CA PRO A 8 -24.97 -5.50 18.94
C PRO A 8 -25.37 -4.28 18.10
N LEU A 9 -24.82 -4.20 16.88
CA LEU A 9 -25.21 -3.20 15.87
C LEU A 9 -26.63 -3.47 15.37
N GLU A 10 -27.47 -2.42 15.33
CA GLU A 10 -28.80 -2.48 14.71
C GLU A 10 -28.70 -2.69 13.19
N PRO A 11 -29.68 -3.39 12.58
CA PRO A 11 -29.70 -3.60 11.13
C PRO A 11 -29.88 -2.28 10.37
N LEU A 12 -29.08 -2.11 9.31
CA LEU A 12 -29.10 -0.95 8.42
C LEU A 12 -30.48 -0.80 7.75
N ALA A 13 -31.04 0.41 7.84
CA ALA A 13 -32.30 0.79 7.21
C ALA A 13 -32.26 0.62 5.68
N GLU A 14 -33.34 0.08 5.12
CA GLU A 14 -33.51 -0.13 3.69
C GLU A 14 -33.47 1.17 2.87
N ASN A 15 -32.96 1.03 1.65
CA ASN A 15 -32.69 2.11 0.68
C ASN A 15 -33.99 2.78 0.17
N PRO A 16 -34.17 4.11 0.33
CA PRO A 16 -35.41 4.82 -0.01
C PRO A 16 -35.80 4.86 -1.50
N LYS A 17 -35.00 4.32 -2.41
CA LYS A 17 -35.24 4.39 -3.87
C LYS A 17 -36.11 3.25 -4.44
N LEU A 18 -36.62 2.34 -3.62
CA LEU A 18 -37.59 1.30 -4.02
C LEU A 18 -39.06 1.71 -3.92
N ARG A 19 -39.38 3.00 -3.69
CA ARG A 19 -40.76 3.49 -3.58
C ARG A 19 -41.21 4.29 -4.80
N ALA A 20 -41.06 3.71 -6.00
CA ALA A 20 -41.64 4.24 -7.24
C ALA A 20 -42.88 3.45 -7.69
N GLN A 21 -43.69 2.96 -6.76
CA GLN A 21 -45.08 2.58 -7.00
C GLN A 21 -45.84 2.74 -5.68
N ARG A 22 -46.54 3.87 -5.51
CA ARG A 22 -47.79 4.06 -4.74
C ARG A 22 -47.98 5.54 -4.41
N GLY A 23 -48.93 6.15 -5.11
CA GLY A 23 -49.97 7.00 -4.54
C GLY A 23 -49.56 8.37 -4.01
N GLY A 24 -49.91 9.41 -4.77
CA GLY A 24 -50.03 10.77 -4.27
C GLY A 24 -51.20 10.90 -3.28
N GLY A 25 -51.03 11.80 -2.32
CA GLY A 25 -52.04 12.20 -1.35
C GLY A 25 -51.55 13.41 -0.56
N SER A 26 -52.37 14.46 -0.56
CA SER A 26 -52.05 15.83 -0.17
C SER A 26 -52.24 16.14 1.34
N SER A 27 -51.61 17.26 1.73
CA SER A 27 -52.17 18.36 2.55
C SER A 27 -52.00 18.42 4.08
N ASN A 28 -51.70 19.67 4.49
CA ASN A 28 -52.08 20.44 5.69
C ASN A 28 -51.16 20.54 6.93
N THR A 29 -50.49 21.71 6.99
CA THR A 29 -50.56 22.79 8.01
C THR A 29 -51.03 22.48 9.45
N ALA A 30 -50.27 22.96 10.45
CA ALA A 30 -50.70 23.96 11.44
C ALA A 30 -49.61 24.30 12.47
N ALA A 31 -49.63 25.56 12.92
CA ALA A 31 -48.75 26.19 13.90
C ALA A 31 -49.33 26.14 15.33
N ALA A 32 -48.50 26.35 16.36
CA ALA A 32 -48.90 26.95 17.63
C ALA A 32 -47.71 27.53 18.40
N GLN A 33 -47.90 28.75 18.92
CA GLN A 33 -47.01 29.57 19.76
C GLN A 33 -47.41 29.54 21.24
N ALA A 34 -46.56 30.16 22.08
CA ALA A 34 -46.82 30.92 23.33
C ALA A 34 -46.33 30.23 24.64
N GLN A 35 -45.26 30.74 25.28
CA GLN A 35 -45.21 31.76 26.38
C GLN A 35 -45.60 31.17 27.76
N SER A 36 -45.09 31.55 28.93
CA SER A 36 -44.03 32.43 29.44
C SER A 36 -43.93 32.17 30.97
N GLY A 37 -42.84 32.56 31.65
CA GLY A 37 -42.76 32.53 33.11
C GLY A 37 -41.59 33.37 33.64
N GLN A 38 -41.91 34.55 34.20
CA GLN A 38 -41.01 35.57 34.74
C GLN A 38 -40.62 35.33 36.21
N ASN A 39 -39.44 35.81 36.61
CA ASN A 39 -39.13 36.60 37.83
C ASN A 39 -37.59 36.75 37.96
N SER A 40 -36.95 37.78 38.51
CA SER A 40 -37.20 39.22 38.74
C SER A 40 -35.90 39.79 39.37
N ARG A 41 -35.51 41.05 39.07
CA ARG A 41 -34.57 41.95 39.79
C ARG A 41 -33.07 41.55 39.73
N ARG A 42 -32.06 42.41 39.56
CA ARG A 42 -31.82 43.83 39.89
C ARG A 42 -30.70 44.38 38.97
N ALA A 43 -30.72 45.69 38.73
CA ALA A 43 -29.82 46.43 37.83
C ALA A 43 -28.39 46.65 38.41
N SER A 44 -27.37 46.65 37.53
CA SER A 44 -26.27 47.64 37.57
C SER A 44 -25.17 47.37 36.51
N HIS A 45 -24.86 48.42 35.76
CA HIS A 45 -23.53 48.78 35.24
C HIS A 45 -23.06 48.21 33.88
N SER A 46 -22.80 49.20 33.03
CA SER A 46 -22.14 49.26 31.74
C SER A 46 -20.72 48.66 31.70
N GLY A 47 -20.39 48.03 30.57
CA GLY A 47 -19.08 48.17 29.95
C GLY A 47 -18.09 47.02 30.15
N SER A 48 -17.63 46.46 29.03
CA SER A 48 -16.47 45.56 28.83
C SER A 48 -16.65 44.09 29.24
N GLY A 49 -17.35 43.34 28.38
CA GLY A 49 -17.23 41.88 28.34
C GLY A 49 -15.83 41.47 27.86
N ARG A 50 -15.21 40.56 28.60
CA ARG A 50 -14.02 39.79 28.18
C ARG A 50 -14.28 39.13 26.82
N PRO A 51 -13.33 39.15 25.87
CA PRO A 51 -13.48 38.39 24.64
C PRO A 51 -13.48 36.88 24.94
N ASP A 52 -14.41 36.20 24.29
CA ASP A 52 -14.54 34.75 24.19
C ASP A 52 -13.22 34.12 23.68
N PRO A 53 -12.64 33.11 24.36
CA PRO A 53 -11.37 32.50 23.94
C PRO A 53 -11.44 31.71 22.62
N LEU A 54 -12.57 31.72 21.91
CA LEU A 54 -12.71 31.06 20.60
C LEU A 54 -12.94 32.00 19.41
N SER A 55 -12.76 33.32 19.58
CA SER A 55 -13.00 34.27 18.48
C SER A 55 -11.81 35.20 18.16
N THR A 56 -10.59 34.69 18.01
CA THR A 56 -9.57 35.24 17.09
C THR A 56 -8.33 34.35 17.08
N ILE A 57 -8.31 33.36 16.20
CA ILE A 57 -7.05 32.95 15.56
C ILE A 57 -7.19 33.40 14.11
N THR A 58 -6.81 34.65 13.86
CA THR A 58 -6.30 35.02 12.55
C THR A 58 -5.05 34.16 12.35
N HIS A 59 -5.21 33.03 11.66
CA HIS A 59 -4.08 32.34 11.10
C HIS A 59 -3.34 33.37 10.27
N ALA A 60 -2.16 33.76 10.74
CA ALA A 60 -1.13 34.36 9.90
C ALA A 60 -1.18 33.58 8.59
N SER A 61 -1.36 34.31 7.49
CA SER A 61 -1.35 33.75 6.15
C SER A 61 -0.07 32.96 5.99
N ALA A 62 -0.13 31.66 6.30
CA ALA A 62 0.71 30.67 5.69
C ALA A 62 0.52 30.96 4.21
N SER A 63 1.58 31.49 3.58
CA SER A 63 1.64 31.60 2.14
C SER A 63 1.12 30.28 1.62
N ARG A 64 -0.06 30.29 1.01
CA ARG A 64 -0.60 29.14 0.32
C ARG A 64 0.49 28.81 -0.70
N ILE A 65 1.28 27.79 -0.42
CA ILE A 65 1.95 27.07 -1.50
C ILE A 65 0.76 26.67 -2.36
N GLY A 66 0.64 27.29 -3.53
CA GLY A 66 -0.41 26.95 -4.48
C GLY A 66 -0.27 25.48 -4.90
N PRO A 67 -0.95 25.03 -5.96
CA PRO A 67 -0.63 23.74 -6.58
C PRO A 67 0.75 23.84 -7.26
N GLY A 68 1.81 24.00 -6.46
CA GLY A 68 3.20 23.98 -6.83
C GLY A 68 3.75 22.64 -6.37
N VAL A 69 4.15 21.82 -7.32
CA VAL A 69 4.81 20.53 -7.11
C VAL A 69 5.92 20.73 -6.09
N ILE A 70 5.86 20.05 -4.94
CA ILE A 70 6.99 20.00 -4.02
C ILE A 70 8.13 19.34 -4.79
N PRO A 71 9.26 20.04 -5.05
CA PRO A 71 10.33 19.48 -5.84
C PRO A 71 10.99 18.35 -5.05
N THR A 72 10.63 17.11 -5.38
CA THR A 72 11.32 15.93 -4.85
C THR A 72 12.45 15.55 -5.79
N GLY A 73 13.55 15.01 -5.24
CA GLY A 73 14.70 14.53 -6.02
C GLY A 73 14.39 13.34 -6.95
N LEU A 74 13.18 12.80 -6.89
CA LEU A 74 12.72 11.70 -7.73
C LEU A 74 12.62 12.14 -9.20
N LYS A 75 13.44 11.54 -10.06
CA LYS A 75 13.39 11.76 -11.52
C LYS A 75 12.45 10.74 -12.16
N VAL A 76 11.40 11.21 -12.83
CA VAL A 76 10.62 10.36 -13.73
C VAL A 76 11.37 10.30 -15.07
N VAL A 77 11.84 9.11 -15.43
CA VAL A 77 12.57 8.88 -16.68
C VAL A 77 11.56 8.68 -17.81
N ALA A 78 11.76 9.39 -18.92
CA ALA A 78 10.90 9.26 -20.10
C ALA A 78 10.99 7.83 -20.68
N HIS A 79 9.91 7.36 -21.31
CA HIS A 79 9.80 5.96 -21.74
C HIS A 79 10.94 5.54 -22.69
N ASP A 80 11.32 6.41 -23.62
CA ASP A 80 12.40 6.21 -24.58
C ASP A 80 13.76 5.99 -23.89
N GLN A 81 13.98 6.66 -22.77
CA GLN A 81 15.21 6.62 -21.96
C GLN A 81 15.30 5.43 -20.98
N LEU A 82 14.24 4.63 -20.85
CA LEU A 82 14.26 3.46 -19.99
C LEU A 82 15.18 2.35 -20.51
N SER A 83 15.78 1.61 -19.56
CA SER A 83 16.47 0.36 -19.87
C SER A 83 15.51 -0.66 -20.50
N PRO A 84 16.00 -1.64 -21.27
CA PRO A 84 15.15 -2.72 -21.79
C PRO A 84 14.33 -3.41 -20.69
N GLU A 85 14.91 -3.61 -19.51
CA GLU A 85 14.25 -4.28 -18.41
C GLU A 85 13.19 -3.41 -17.73
N ASP A 86 13.41 -2.11 -17.62
CA ASP A 86 12.39 -1.18 -17.13
C ASP A 86 11.21 -1.04 -18.12
N LYS A 87 11.49 -1.09 -19.43
CA LYS A 87 10.44 -1.14 -20.47
C LYS A 87 9.62 -2.42 -20.35
N ALA A 88 10.29 -3.56 -20.21
CA ALA A 88 9.65 -4.85 -20.04
C ALA A 88 8.79 -4.90 -18.77
N LYS A 89 9.32 -4.46 -17.63
CA LYS A 89 8.56 -4.36 -16.38
C LYS A 89 7.34 -3.45 -16.51
N ARG A 90 7.48 -2.31 -17.19
CA ARG A 90 6.35 -1.40 -17.45
C ARG A 90 5.27 -2.07 -18.28
N LEU A 91 5.65 -2.85 -19.28
CA LEU A 91 4.70 -3.60 -20.09
C LEU A 91 3.93 -4.63 -19.28
N ALA A 92 4.61 -5.35 -18.38
CA ALA A 92 3.97 -6.25 -17.43
C ALA A 92 2.98 -5.53 -16.50
N ALA A 93 3.33 -4.32 -16.05
CA ALA A 93 2.43 -3.49 -15.25
C ALA A 93 1.17 -3.07 -16.02
N TYR A 94 1.29 -2.73 -17.31
CA TYR A 94 0.13 -2.43 -18.15
C TYR A 94 -0.77 -3.66 -18.32
N ALA A 95 -0.21 -4.81 -18.67
CA ALA A 95 -0.98 -6.05 -18.76
C ALA A 95 -1.74 -6.39 -17.47
N ALA A 96 -1.08 -6.20 -16.31
CA ALA A 96 -1.71 -6.42 -15.01
C ALA A 96 -2.85 -5.43 -14.73
N VAL A 97 -2.68 -4.15 -15.06
CA VAL A 97 -3.73 -3.13 -14.91
C VAL A 97 -4.91 -3.44 -15.82
N ASP A 98 -4.65 -3.68 -17.12
CA ASP A 98 -5.69 -3.99 -18.11
C ASP A 98 -6.49 -5.24 -17.68
N GLU A 99 -5.83 -6.21 -17.05
CA GLU A 99 -6.50 -7.44 -16.61
C GLU A 99 -7.22 -7.33 -15.27
N HIS A 100 -6.71 -6.54 -14.31
CA HIS A 100 -7.23 -6.51 -12.94
C HIS A 100 -7.94 -5.22 -12.56
N VAL A 101 -7.97 -4.21 -13.43
CA VAL A 101 -8.65 -2.94 -13.19
C VAL A 101 -9.69 -2.74 -14.30
N LYS A 102 -10.94 -3.15 -14.05
CA LYS A 102 -12.03 -3.17 -15.04
C LYS A 102 -13.00 -2.00 -14.86
N ASP A 103 -13.71 -1.63 -15.94
CA ASP A 103 -14.69 -0.52 -15.97
C ASP A 103 -15.82 -0.61 -14.92
N HIS A 104 -16.16 -1.82 -14.48
CA HIS A 104 -17.22 -2.05 -13.50
C HIS A 104 -16.75 -1.90 -12.05
N HIS A 105 -15.44 -1.82 -11.82
CA HIS A 105 -14.92 -1.45 -10.51
C HIS A 105 -15.44 -0.06 -10.18
N LYS A 106 -16.22 0.01 -9.10
CA LYS A 106 -16.92 1.23 -8.72
C LYS A 106 -15.92 2.19 -8.10
N VAL A 107 -15.42 3.13 -8.90
CA VAL A 107 -14.46 4.14 -8.47
C VAL A 107 -15.15 5.14 -7.54
N LEU A 108 -15.17 4.86 -6.24
CA LEU A 108 -15.63 5.80 -5.19
C LEU A 108 -14.51 6.80 -4.78
N GLY A 109 -13.61 7.09 -5.73
CA GLY A 109 -12.34 7.79 -5.57
C GLY A 109 -11.18 6.83 -5.82
N ILE A 110 -10.31 7.08 -6.80
CA ILE A 110 -9.08 6.28 -6.96
C ILE A 110 -8.10 6.73 -5.87
N GLY A 111 -8.13 6.08 -4.71
CA GLY A 111 -7.14 6.26 -3.66
C GLY A 111 -5.96 5.33 -3.91
N TYR A 112 -4.83 5.88 -4.37
CA TYR A 112 -3.60 5.12 -4.48
C TYR A 112 -2.92 5.11 -3.12
N ILE A 113 -2.78 3.91 -2.55
CA ILE A 113 -2.19 3.72 -1.23
C ILE A 113 -0.72 3.37 -1.41
N PRO A 114 0.22 4.19 -0.89
CA PRO A 114 1.64 3.99 -1.11
C PRO A 114 2.23 2.90 -0.20
N THR A 115 3.04 2.02 -0.77
CA THR A 115 3.89 1.07 -0.04
C THR A 115 5.13 1.70 0.63
N GLY A 116 5.37 3.00 0.44
CA GLY A 116 6.49 3.73 1.03
C GLY A 116 6.60 5.18 0.53
N PHE A 117 7.61 5.93 0.96
CA PHE A 117 7.75 7.33 0.54
C PHE A 117 7.95 7.48 -0.98
N GLN A 118 8.69 6.58 -1.62
CA GLN A 118 8.92 6.65 -3.07
C GLN A 118 7.61 6.51 -3.87
N SER A 119 6.75 5.54 -3.53
CA SER A 119 5.46 5.36 -4.20
C SER A 119 4.51 6.52 -3.91
N LYS A 120 4.51 7.05 -2.69
CA LYS A 120 3.77 8.28 -2.34
C LYS A 120 4.16 9.46 -3.25
N GLU A 121 5.45 9.68 -3.45
CA GLU A 121 5.92 10.75 -4.33
C GLU A 121 5.50 10.54 -5.79
N LEU A 122 5.52 9.30 -6.29
CA LEU A 122 5.07 8.97 -7.65
C LEU A 122 3.57 9.28 -7.83
N ILE A 123 2.73 8.87 -6.87
CA ILE A 123 1.28 9.13 -6.88
C ILE A 123 1.02 10.65 -6.95
N VAL A 124 1.67 11.42 -6.07
CA VAL A 124 1.50 12.88 -6.02
C VAL A 124 1.97 13.54 -7.32
N LYS A 125 3.12 13.13 -7.87
CA LYS A 125 3.63 13.68 -9.14
C LYS A 125 2.73 13.33 -10.34
N ALA A 126 2.12 12.17 -10.33
CA ALA A 126 1.15 11.76 -11.34
C ALA A 126 -0.18 12.54 -11.23
N GLY A 127 -0.43 13.23 -10.11
CA GLY A 127 -1.69 13.93 -9.86
C GLY A 127 -2.84 12.97 -9.55
N LEU A 128 -2.49 11.80 -9.00
CA LEU A 128 -3.41 10.75 -8.59
C LEU A 128 -3.86 10.99 -7.14
N ASN A 129 -5.07 10.56 -6.76
CA ASN A 129 -5.54 10.80 -5.40
C ASN A 129 -4.77 9.90 -4.43
N LEU A 130 -4.05 10.52 -3.49
CA LEU A 130 -3.33 9.79 -2.46
C LEU A 130 -4.29 9.33 -1.37
N GLY A 131 -4.27 8.03 -1.06
CA GLY A 131 -4.99 7.42 0.07
C GLY A 131 -4.04 6.90 1.14
N ASP A 132 -4.62 6.39 2.22
CA ASP A 132 -3.92 5.70 3.32
C ASP A 132 -4.71 4.45 3.74
N VAL A 133 -4.03 3.41 4.22
CA VAL A 133 -4.66 2.15 4.64
C VAL A 133 -5.58 2.34 5.86
N ASP A 134 -5.32 3.34 6.69
CA ASP A 134 -6.21 3.68 7.82
C ASP A 134 -7.59 4.15 7.34
N GLN A 135 -7.66 4.73 6.14
CA GLN A 135 -8.91 5.17 5.51
C GLN A 135 -9.55 4.07 4.66
N PHE A 136 -8.72 3.16 4.13
CA PHE A 136 -9.12 2.10 3.20
C PHE A 136 -8.48 0.76 3.63
N PRO A 137 -8.98 0.13 4.71
CA PRO A 137 -8.40 -1.11 5.24
C PRO A 137 -8.71 -2.34 4.39
N THR A 138 -9.56 -2.20 3.37
CA THR A 138 -9.82 -3.22 2.34
C THR A 138 -9.53 -2.58 1.00
N ILE A 139 -8.70 -3.26 0.21
CA ILE A 139 -8.19 -2.81 -1.07
C ILE A 139 -8.71 -3.77 -2.14
N ASP A 140 -9.13 -3.24 -3.29
CA ASP A 140 -9.56 -4.09 -4.40
C ASP A 140 -8.37 -4.85 -4.99
N VAL A 141 -7.32 -4.12 -5.35
CA VAL A 141 -6.11 -4.67 -5.96
C VAL A 141 -4.84 -3.97 -5.47
N THR A 142 -3.81 -4.77 -5.17
CA THR A 142 -2.44 -4.30 -4.98
C THR A 142 -1.59 -4.82 -6.14
N ILE A 143 -0.93 -3.91 -6.86
CA ILE A 143 0.04 -4.22 -7.92
C ILE A 143 1.42 -3.80 -7.44
N ASP A 144 2.35 -4.74 -7.30
CA ASP A 144 3.69 -4.43 -6.78
C ASP A 144 4.79 -5.27 -7.44
N GLY A 145 6.03 -4.80 -7.33
CA GLY A 145 7.21 -5.51 -7.83
C GLY A 145 7.67 -6.64 -6.93
N ALA A 146 8.57 -7.47 -7.46
CA ALA A 146 9.30 -8.49 -6.71
C ALA A 146 10.80 -8.44 -7.01
N ASP A 147 11.60 -8.90 -6.04
CA ASP A 147 13.03 -9.10 -6.21
C ASP A 147 13.34 -10.44 -6.89
N GLU A 148 12.48 -11.45 -6.69
CA GLU A 148 12.44 -12.76 -7.35
C GLU A 148 11.09 -13.44 -7.07
N VAL A 149 10.61 -14.28 -7.99
CA VAL A 149 9.35 -15.05 -7.86
C VAL A 149 9.63 -16.51 -8.26
N ASP A 150 9.15 -17.48 -7.47
CA ASP A 150 9.30 -18.91 -7.78
C ASP A 150 8.12 -19.50 -8.57
N ASP A 151 8.15 -20.79 -8.93
CA ASP A 151 7.10 -21.45 -9.72
C ASP A 151 5.70 -21.48 -9.05
N GLU A 152 5.65 -21.32 -7.72
CA GLU A 152 4.43 -21.36 -6.90
C GLU A 152 3.87 -19.97 -6.58
N LEU A 153 4.41 -18.93 -7.23
CA LEU A 153 4.11 -17.52 -6.97
C LEU A 153 4.52 -17.03 -5.57
N ASN A 154 5.40 -17.74 -4.87
CA ASN A 154 6.07 -17.14 -3.72
C ASN A 154 7.09 -16.10 -4.22
N ALA A 155 7.33 -15.06 -3.44
CA ALA A 155 8.24 -13.99 -3.83
C ALA A 155 9.21 -13.60 -2.73
N ILE A 156 10.45 -13.25 -3.15
CA ILE A 156 11.33 -12.39 -2.36
C ILE A 156 10.99 -10.94 -2.70
N LYS A 157 10.78 -10.13 -1.66
CA LYS A 157 10.55 -8.68 -1.71
C LYS A 157 11.37 -7.98 -0.61
N GLY A 158 11.45 -6.65 -0.65
CA GLY A 158 12.17 -5.86 0.36
C GLY A 158 13.58 -5.42 -0.05
N GLY A 159 13.98 -5.57 -1.32
CA GLY A 159 15.19 -4.95 -1.87
C GLY A 159 15.22 -3.44 -1.65
N GLY A 160 14.05 -2.79 -1.67
CA GLY A 160 13.84 -1.38 -1.33
C GLY A 160 13.72 -1.06 0.16
N ALA A 161 13.71 -2.06 1.04
CA ALA A 161 13.49 -1.91 2.49
C ALA A 161 12.07 -1.43 2.91
N CYS A 162 11.05 -1.74 2.10
CA CYS A 162 9.65 -1.38 2.33
C CYS A 162 8.74 -2.60 2.65
N GLN A 163 9.31 -3.79 2.85
CA GLN A 163 8.56 -5.05 2.83
C GLN A 163 7.40 -5.12 3.84
N LEU A 164 7.50 -4.48 5.00
CA LEU A 164 6.41 -4.47 5.98
C LEU A 164 5.16 -3.79 5.41
N ARG A 165 5.31 -2.60 4.82
CA ARG A 165 4.17 -1.87 4.24
C ARG A 165 3.65 -2.56 2.99
N GLU A 166 4.55 -3.06 2.14
CA GLU A 166 4.19 -3.88 0.98
C GLU A 166 3.33 -5.08 1.39
N LYS A 167 3.70 -5.79 2.46
CA LYS A 167 2.96 -6.97 2.93
C LYS A 167 1.59 -6.61 3.52
N VAL A 168 1.51 -5.55 4.31
CA VAL A 168 0.24 -5.05 4.85
C VAL A 168 -0.75 -4.73 3.71
N LEU A 169 -0.31 -4.04 2.65
CA LEU A 169 -1.20 -3.72 1.52
C LEU A 169 -1.52 -4.95 0.65
N ALA A 170 -0.62 -5.92 0.56
CA ALA A 170 -0.91 -7.19 -0.11
C ALA A 170 -1.96 -8.01 0.67
N GLU A 171 -1.89 -8.03 2.01
CA GLU A 171 -2.89 -8.69 2.87
C GLU A 171 -4.25 -7.99 2.86
N ALA A 172 -4.27 -6.66 2.77
CA ALA A 172 -5.50 -5.88 2.70
C ALA A 172 -6.22 -5.99 1.35
N ALA A 173 -5.54 -6.51 0.32
CA ALA A 173 -6.07 -6.59 -1.04
C ALA A 173 -6.89 -7.85 -1.31
N THR A 174 -7.97 -7.70 -2.08
CA THR A 174 -8.71 -8.84 -2.64
C THR A 174 -7.86 -9.55 -3.71
N HIS A 175 -7.15 -8.77 -4.52
CA HIS A 175 -6.27 -9.25 -5.57
C HIS A 175 -4.84 -8.72 -5.34
N PHE A 176 -3.87 -9.61 -5.07
CA PHE A 176 -2.46 -9.23 -5.01
C PHE A 176 -1.71 -9.73 -6.26
N ILE A 177 -1.23 -8.78 -7.06
CA ILE A 177 -0.63 -9.03 -8.37
C ILE A 177 0.83 -8.58 -8.39
N ILE A 178 1.71 -9.48 -8.83
CA ILE A 178 3.13 -9.19 -8.98
C ILE A 178 3.45 -8.76 -10.41
N VAL A 179 4.25 -7.70 -10.57
CA VAL A 179 4.73 -7.23 -11.87
C VAL A 179 6.26 -7.10 -11.88
N ALA A 180 6.92 -7.79 -12.80
CA ALA A 180 8.37 -7.86 -12.84
C ALA A 180 8.91 -7.98 -14.28
N ASP A 181 10.22 -7.78 -14.44
CA ASP A 181 10.91 -8.20 -15.65
C ASP A 181 11.27 -9.69 -15.59
N SER A 182 11.52 -10.32 -16.74
CA SER A 182 11.72 -11.76 -16.85
C SER A 182 12.93 -12.32 -16.09
N ARG A 183 13.90 -11.49 -15.66
CA ARG A 183 15.02 -11.95 -14.81
C ARG A 183 14.56 -12.34 -13.41
N LYS A 184 13.36 -11.89 -13.01
CA LYS A 184 12.76 -12.17 -11.70
C LYS A 184 11.99 -13.48 -11.66
N ASP A 185 11.73 -14.09 -12.82
CA ASP A 185 11.08 -15.40 -12.94
C ASP A 185 12.10 -16.51 -12.65
N SER A 186 11.89 -17.27 -11.58
CA SER A 186 12.77 -18.35 -11.15
C SER A 186 11.97 -19.58 -10.78
N LYS A 187 12.64 -20.73 -10.75
CA LYS A 187 11.99 -21.98 -10.30
C LYS A 187 11.91 -22.08 -8.79
N VAL A 188 12.95 -21.63 -8.09
CA VAL A 188 13.09 -21.64 -6.63
C VAL A 188 13.68 -20.30 -6.21
N LEU A 189 13.19 -19.74 -5.11
CA LEU A 189 13.70 -18.48 -4.55
C LEU A 189 15.20 -18.57 -4.20
N GLY A 190 15.90 -17.44 -4.32
CA GLY A 190 17.34 -17.34 -4.11
C GLY A 190 18.18 -17.82 -5.30
N THR A 191 17.57 -18.14 -6.44
CA THR A 191 18.27 -18.58 -7.66
C THR A 191 18.89 -17.39 -8.39
N ASN A 192 18.11 -16.34 -8.62
CA ASN A 192 18.54 -15.11 -9.28
C ASN A 192 18.81 -13.99 -8.26
N TRP A 193 18.08 -13.95 -7.12
CA TRP A 193 18.32 -12.98 -6.06
C TRP A 193 19.34 -13.49 -5.04
N LYS A 194 20.59 -13.08 -5.21
CA LYS A 194 21.71 -13.51 -4.35
C LYS A 194 21.93 -12.65 -3.12
N GLN A 195 21.19 -11.57 -2.95
CA GLN A 195 21.37 -10.65 -1.83
C GLN A 195 20.81 -11.25 -0.53
N GLY A 196 19.90 -12.22 -0.62
CA GLY A 196 19.27 -12.88 0.51
C GLY A 196 17.90 -12.27 0.86
N VAL A 197 17.15 -12.96 1.71
CA VAL A 197 15.83 -12.54 2.18
C VAL A 197 15.99 -11.30 3.06
N PRO A 198 15.36 -10.17 2.72
CA PRO A 198 15.34 -8.99 3.58
C PRO A 198 14.50 -9.24 4.85
N ILE A 199 15.02 -8.94 6.03
CA ILE A 199 14.33 -9.13 7.31
C ILE A 199 14.34 -7.80 8.05
N GLU A 200 13.17 -7.20 8.25
CA GLU A 200 13.02 -5.97 9.04
C GLU A 200 13.07 -6.32 10.53
N VAL A 201 13.95 -5.67 11.27
CA VAL A 201 14.23 -5.96 12.69
C VAL A 201 14.27 -4.70 13.54
N ALA A 202 13.79 -4.81 14.77
CA ALA A 202 13.89 -3.73 15.76
C ALA A 202 15.37 -3.38 15.97
N PRO A 203 15.76 -2.09 15.91
CA PRO A 203 17.16 -1.67 15.98
C PRO A 203 17.88 -2.17 17.23
N PHE A 204 17.26 -2.20 18.40
CA PHE A 204 17.94 -2.68 19.62
C PHE A 204 18.16 -4.21 19.62
N ALA A 205 17.44 -4.96 18.79
CA ALA A 205 17.45 -6.42 18.76
C ALA A 205 18.29 -7.02 17.62
N TRP A 206 18.77 -6.19 16.67
CA TRP A 206 19.37 -6.68 15.42
C TRP A 206 20.50 -7.70 15.65
N ALA A 207 21.39 -7.47 16.63
CA ALA A 207 22.52 -8.34 16.90
C ALA A 207 22.08 -9.72 17.45
N LYS A 208 20.99 -9.75 18.22
CA LYS A 208 20.41 -11.00 18.72
C LYS A 208 19.73 -11.79 17.59
N VAL A 209 18.98 -11.10 16.72
CA VAL A 209 18.37 -11.72 15.54
C VAL A 209 19.44 -12.27 14.59
N PHE A 210 20.51 -11.51 14.36
CA PHE A 210 21.67 -11.94 13.56
C PHE A 210 22.23 -13.30 14.03
N VAL A 211 22.51 -13.45 15.32
CA VAL A 211 23.03 -14.71 15.88
C VAL A 211 22.01 -15.85 15.77
N ASN A 212 20.71 -15.56 15.92
CA ASN A 212 19.67 -16.57 15.75
C ASN A 212 19.57 -17.06 14.30
N LEU A 213 19.67 -16.15 13.31
CA LEU A 213 19.69 -16.51 11.89
C LEU A 213 20.89 -17.41 11.57
N GLN A 214 22.07 -17.15 12.14
CA GLN A 214 23.23 -18.04 12.01
C GLN A 214 22.95 -19.45 12.53
N LYS A 215 22.34 -19.54 13.71
CA LYS A 215 21.95 -20.84 14.30
C LYS A 215 20.87 -21.56 13.49
N MET A 216 20.06 -20.83 12.72
CA MET A 216 19.05 -21.37 11.83
C MET A 216 19.61 -21.83 10.48
N GLY A 217 20.91 -21.68 10.23
CA GLY A 217 21.55 -22.12 8.99
C GLY A 217 21.83 -21.02 7.97
N CYS A 218 21.60 -19.74 8.29
CA CYS A 218 22.08 -18.64 7.47
C CYS A 218 23.57 -18.40 7.77
N GLU A 219 24.48 -18.83 6.89
CA GLU A 219 25.92 -18.74 7.19
C GLU A 219 26.42 -17.29 7.36
N LYS A 220 25.87 -16.37 6.55
CA LYS A 220 26.36 -14.99 6.43
C LYS A 220 25.20 -13.99 6.38
N PRO A 221 24.39 -13.85 7.44
CA PRO A 221 23.45 -12.73 7.51
C PRO A 221 24.23 -11.42 7.50
N LEU A 222 23.68 -10.38 6.89
CA LEU A 222 24.34 -9.07 6.78
C LEU A 222 23.39 -7.98 7.24
N LEU A 223 23.84 -7.14 8.18
CA LEU A 223 23.15 -5.88 8.45
C LEU A 223 23.30 -4.98 7.22
N ARG A 224 22.18 -4.60 6.60
CA ARG A 224 22.19 -3.80 5.38
C ARG A 224 22.71 -2.40 5.68
N MET A 225 23.82 -2.02 5.04
CA MET A 225 24.44 -0.71 5.23
C MET A 225 23.89 0.32 4.25
N GLY A 226 23.67 1.54 4.72
CA GLY A 226 23.23 2.65 3.88
C GLY A 226 24.32 3.06 2.88
N LYS A 227 23.91 3.39 1.65
CA LYS A 227 24.83 3.90 0.61
C LYS A 227 24.98 5.42 0.65
N MET A 228 23.88 6.13 0.90
CA MET A 228 23.81 7.61 0.95
C MET A 228 23.75 8.14 2.39
N LYS A 229 24.14 7.32 3.37
CA LYS A 229 24.25 7.67 4.80
C LYS A 229 25.34 6.83 5.46
N ALA A 230 25.90 7.34 6.55
CA ALA A 230 26.69 6.51 7.46
C ALA A 230 25.77 5.56 8.25
N GLY A 231 26.23 4.34 8.54
CA GLY A 231 25.49 3.36 9.34
C GLY A 231 24.45 2.54 8.56
N PRO A 232 23.61 1.74 9.25
CA PRO A 232 22.67 0.81 8.63
C PRO A 232 21.53 1.51 7.87
N VAL A 233 20.90 0.81 6.94
CA VAL A 233 19.61 1.24 6.37
C VAL A 233 18.59 1.35 7.50
N VAL A 234 17.78 2.42 7.44
CA VAL A 234 16.62 2.63 8.31
C VAL A 234 15.40 2.59 7.42
N THR A 235 14.45 1.70 7.70
CA THR A 235 13.19 1.57 6.94
C THR A 235 12.29 2.78 7.17
N ASP A 236 11.24 2.90 6.35
CA ASP A 236 10.17 3.90 6.55
C ASP A 236 9.44 3.76 7.90
N ASN A 237 9.65 2.65 8.61
CA ASN A 237 9.10 2.37 9.94
C ASN A 237 10.14 2.53 11.06
N GLY A 238 11.34 3.02 10.75
CA GLY A 238 12.40 3.29 11.74
C GLY A 238 13.24 2.07 12.13
N ASN A 239 13.19 0.98 11.38
CA ASN A 239 13.83 -0.29 11.73
C ASN A 239 15.08 -0.57 10.90
N PHE A 240 15.85 -1.59 11.28
CA PHE A 240 16.99 -2.07 10.48
C PHE A 240 16.57 -3.21 9.56
N VAL A 241 17.41 -3.50 8.56
CA VAL A 241 17.23 -4.64 7.67
C VAL A 241 18.44 -5.57 7.75
N ILE A 242 18.20 -6.86 7.94
CA ILE A 242 19.19 -7.92 7.78
C ILE A 242 18.89 -8.64 6.46
N ASP A 243 19.90 -8.75 5.60
CA ASP A 243 19.85 -9.57 4.40
C ASP A 243 20.36 -10.98 4.73
N ALA A 244 19.49 -11.98 4.63
CA ALA A 244 19.77 -13.36 5.04
C ALA A 244 19.76 -14.32 3.85
N VAL A 245 20.94 -14.82 3.47
CA VAL A 245 21.08 -15.83 2.42
C VAL A 245 20.88 -17.22 3.02
N PHE A 246 19.89 -17.95 2.49
CA PHE A 246 19.65 -19.35 2.81
C PHE A 246 19.91 -20.22 1.58
N SER A 247 20.31 -21.48 1.80
CA SER A 247 20.50 -22.45 0.72
C SER A 247 19.17 -22.82 0.04
N GLU A 248 19.26 -23.37 -1.16
CA GLU A 248 18.10 -23.85 -1.91
C GLU A 248 17.25 -24.84 -1.09
N SER A 249 17.86 -25.67 -0.25
CA SER A 249 17.14 -26.60 0.63
C SER A 249 16.15 -25.93 1.57
N TYR A 250 16.45 -24.72 2.08
CA TYR A 250 15.48 -23.95 2.86
C TYR A 250 14.46 -23.26 1.95
N MET A 251 14.88 -22.79 0.78
CA MET A 251 14.01 -22.07 -0.18
C MET A 251 13.01 -22.98 -0.91
N ARG A 252 13.13 -24.31 -0.80
CA ARG A 252 12.11 -25.24 -1.27
C ARG A 252 10.82 -25.21 -0.45
N ASP A 253 10.88 -24.70 0.79
CA ASP A 253 9.71 -24.46 1.63
C ASP A 253 9.81 -23.05 2.22
N PRO A 254 9.55 -22.02 1.39
CA PRO A 254 9.70 -20.63 1.83
C PRO A 254 8.66 -20.25 2.91
N ALA A 255 7.53 -20.95 2.99
CA ALA A 255 6.51 -20.72 4.00
C ALA A 255 6.99 -21.15 5.39
N GLU A 256 7.59 -22.33 5.50
CA GLU A 256 8.21 -22.79 6.76
C GLU A 256 9.40 -21.89 7.16
N LEU A 257 10.24 -21.49 6.19
CA LEU A 257 11.33 -20.56 6.44
C LEU A 257 10.82 -19.21 6.97
N LEU A 258 9.79 -18.65 6.32
CA LEU A 258 9.10 -17.43 6.75
C LEU A 258 8.63 -17.57 8.20
N HIS A 259 7.88 -18.62 8.52
CA HIS A 259 7.33 -18.84 9.85
C HIS A 259 8.44 -18.87 10.92
N ARG A 260 9.48 -19.67 10.68
CA ARG A 260 10.60 -19.81 11.62
C ARG A 260 11.32 -18.48 11.88
N ILE A 261 11.54 -17.67 10.85
CA ILE A 261 12.17 -16.35 10.99
C ILE A 261 11.23 -15.38 11.71
N LYS A 262 9.95 -15.33 11.33
CA LYS A 262 8.94 -14.41 11.88
C LYS A 262 8.75 -14.61 13.39
N MET A 263 8.94 -15.82 13.89
CA MET A 263 8.83 -16.17 15.31
C MET A 263 10.02 -15.71 16.17
N LEU A 264 11.11 -15.20 15.58
CA LEU A 264 12.22 -14.64 16.35
C LEU A 264 11.84 -13.29 16.97
N THR A 265 11.98 -13.17 18.30
CA THR A 265 11.77 -11.89 19.00
C THR A 265 12.72 -10.82 18.45
N GLY A 266 12.14 -9.70 18.00
CA GLY A 266 12.86 -8.60 17.36
C GLY A 266 12.73 -8.56 15.84
N VAL A 267 12.19 -9.62 15.20
CA VAL A 267 11.76 -9.58 13.80
C VAL A 267 10.40 -8.91 13.70
N LEU A 268 10.29 -7.92 12.82
CA LEU A 268 9.04 -7.24 12.51
C LEU A 268 8.40 -7.86 11.29
N GLU A 269 9.16 -8.01 10.20
CA GLU A 269 8.67 -8.65 8.98
C GLU A 269 9.80 -9.28 8.16
N VAL A 270 9.45 -10.25 7.33
CA VAL A 270 10.33 -11.02 6.47
C VAL A 270 9.92 -10.81 5.02
N GLY A 271 10.87 -10.59 4.14
CA GLY A 271 10.68 -10.38 2.70
C GLY A 271 10.25 -11.61 1.92
N LEU A 272 9.70 -12.65 2.56
CA LEU A 272 9.09 -13.81 1.91
C LEU A 272 7.57 -13.60 1.88
N PHE A 273 7.01 -13.53 0.67
CA PHE A 273 5.58 -13.40 0.41
C PHE A 273 5.11 -14.73 -0.14
N THR A 274 4.44 -15.53 0.70
CA THR A 274 4.15 -16.94 0.39
C THR A 274 2.66 -17.18 0.40
N GLY A 275 2.11 -17.77 -0.66
CA GLY A 275 0.68 -18.06 -0.78
C GLY A 275 -0.23 -16.82 -0.81
N MET A 276 0.31 -15.65 -1.18
CA MET A 276 -0.43 -14.38 -1.21
C MET A 276 -0.81 -13.93 -2.62
N ALA A 277 0.07 -14.16 -3.61
CA ALA A 277 -0.10 -13.63 -4.95
C ALA A 277 -1.10 -14.47 -5.74
N GLU A 278 -2.05 -13.81 -6.38
CA GLU A 278 -3.01 -14.43 -7.28
C GLU A 278 -2.41 -14.63 -8.67
N ALA A 279 -1.64 -13.66 -9.15
CA ALA A 279 -0.97 -13.71 -10.43
C ALA A 279 0.37 -12.97 -10.42
N ALA A 280 1.25 -13.35 -11.35
CA ALA A 280 2.51 -12.68 -11.62
C ALA A 280 2.69 -12.46 -13.13
N TYR A 281 3.05 -11.24 -13.51
CA TYR A 281 3.31 -10.82 -14.89
C TYR A 281 4.79 -10.51 -15.09
N PHE A 282 5.40 -11.15 -16.08
CA PHE A 282 6.80 -11.02 -16.42
C PHE A 282 6.96 -10.45 -17.82
N GLY A 283 7.51 -9.24 -17.91
CA GLY A 283 7.83 -8.62 -19.18
C GLY A 283 9.19 -9.10 -19.70
N TYR A 284 9.26 -9.39 -20.99
CA TYR A 284 10.48 -9.79 -21.68
C TYR A 284 11.03 -8.65 -22.55
N PRO A 285 12.35 -8.61 -22.79
CA PRO A 285 12.96 -7.59 -23.67
C PRO A 285 12.45 -7.60 -25.12
N ASP A 286 11.86 -8.70 -25.57
CA ASP A 286 11.25 -8.83 -26.90
C ASP A 286 9.84 -8.23 -27.00
N GLY A 287 9.32 -7.68 -25.90
CA GLY A 287 7.98 -7.08 -25.83
C GLY A 287 6.88 -8.08 -25.52
N THR A 288 7.19 -9.33 -25.20
CA THR A 288 6.18 -10.29 -24.72
C THR A 288 5.97 -10.16 -23.20
N VAL A 289 4.77 -10.50 -22.73
CA VAL A 289 4.44 -10.59 -21.30
C VAL A 289 3.94 -11.99 -21.00
N MET A 290 4.58 -12.70 -20.08
CA MET A 290 4.08 -13.98 -19.56
C MET A 290 3.31 -13.73 -18.27
N ALA A 291 2.05 -14.17 -18.20
CA ALA A 291 1.29 -14.22 -16.97
C ALA A 291 1.25 -15.64 -16.40
N ARG A 292 1.37 -15.76 -15.08
CA ARG A 292 1.19 -16.99 -14.33
C ARG A 292 0.17 -16.74 -13.22
N TRP A 293 -0.74 -17.68 -13.01
CA TRP A 293 -1.79 -17.60 -12.01
C TRP A 293 -1.63 -18.69 -10.96
N GLN A 294 -2.16 -18.44 -9.76
CA GLN A 294 -2.10 -19.37 -8.63
C GLN A 294 -2.79 -20.71 -8.94
N ASP A 295 -3.80 -20.70 -9.83
CA ASP A 295 -4.49 -21.90 -10.31
C ASP A 295 -3.69 -22.73 -11.34
N GLY A 296 -2.46 -22.31 -11.65
CA GLY A 296 -1.56 -22.98 -12.58
C GLY A 296 -1.69 -22.52 -14.04
N ARG A 297 -2.64 -21.62 -14.37
CA ARG A 297 -2.71 -21.04 -15.72
C ARG A 297 -1.45 -20.25 -16.04
N ARG A 298 -0.88 -20.49 -17.23
CA ARG A 298 0.26 -19.75 -17.78
C ARG A 298 -0.02 -19.40 -19.23
N HIS A 299 0.05 -18.12 -19.59
CA HIS A 299 -0.12 -17.70 -20.99
C HIS A 299 0.53 -16.34 -21.24
N THR A 300 0.88 -16.11 -22.51
CA THR A 300 1.32 -14.79 -22.97
C THR A 300 0.12 -13.86 -23.04
N VAL A 301 0.26 -12.65 -22.49
CA VAL A 301 -0.79 -11.62 -22.44
C VAL A 301 -0.39 -10.46 -23.34
N ASP A 302 -1.37 -9.87 -24.01
CA ASP A 302 -1.20 -8.63 -24.77
C ASP A 302 -1.31 -7.42 -23.83
N ALA A 303 -0.46 -6.41 -24.05
CA ALA A 303 -0.43 -5.16 -23.30
C ALA A 303 -0.67 -3.93 -24.21
N SER A 304 -1.25 -4.17 -25.38
CA SER A 304 -1.47 -3.17 -26.43
C SER A 304 -2.36 -2.01 -25.98
N GLU A 305 -3.36 -2.25 -25.12
CA GLU A 305 -4.27 -1.22 -24.61
C GLU A 305 -3.57 -0.24 -23.66
N GLY A 306 -2.91 -0.72 -22.60
CA GLY A 306 -2.12 0.13 -21.72
C GLY A 306 -0.96 0.85 -22.44
N LEU A 307 -0.34 0.22 -23.44
CA LEU A 307 0.63 0.87 -24.34
C LEU A 307 0.00 2.05 -25.10
N ALA A 308 -1.20 1.86 -25.64
CA ALA A 308 -1.90 2.89 -26.40
C ALA A 308 -2.32 4.08 -25.53
N ILE A 309 -2.78 3.83 -24.30
CA ILE A 309 -3.10 4.88 -23.33
C ILE A 309 -1.83 5.68 -22.96
N ALA A 310 -0.74 4.98 -22.64
CA ALA A 310 0.53 5.62 -22.31
C ALA A 310 1.09 6.48 -23.46
N ALA A 311 0.92 6.04 -24.71
CA ALA A 311 1.35 6.79 -25.89
C ALA A 311 0.57 8.09 -26.11
N LYS A 312 -0.69 8.16 -25.67
CA LYS A 312 -1.53 9.37 -25.75
C LYS A 312 -1.23 10.39 -24.66
N GLY A 313 -0.46 10.01 -23.63
CA GLY A 313 -0.20 10.85 -22.45
C GLY A 313 -1.44 11.08 -21.58
N GLU A 314 -2.50 10.28 -21.78
CA GLU A 314 -3.70 10.31 -20.98
C GLU A 314 -3.38 9.69 -19.61
N LYS A 315 -3.78 10.38 -18.53
CA LYS A 315 -3.68 9.82 -17.18
C LYS A 315 -4.82 8.83 -17.01
N VAL A 316 -4.49 7.59 -16.67
CA VAL A 316 -5.45 6.59 -16.17
C VAL A 316 -6.07 7.11 -14.88
#